data_AF-A0A7G6A8F8-F1
#
_entry.id   AF-A0A7G6A8F8-F1
#
_cell.length_a   1.000
_cell.length_b   1.000
_cell.length_c   1.000
_cell.angle_alpha   90.00
_cell.angle_beta   90.00
_cell.angle_gamma   90.00
#
_symmetry.space_group_name_H-M   'P 1'
#
loop_
_entity.id
_entity.type
_entity.pdbx_description
1 polymer ?
#
loop_
_entity_poly.entity_id
_entity_poly.type
_entity_poly.pdbx_seq_one_letter_code
_entity_poly.pdbx_strand_id
1 'polypeptide(L)'
;MLRADVRQPGRYVVTGRIDDARGRPFALATFNEVLGPGPNDIKLVAFGKLLHDGKAALPLTLRDVDGYLLKENADPDRELMPRLEGKVLTSRSQTLKGISTAEWTSEERQRYLTEFAKDRKLAGENLAKFDPAQPLPASACETPAR
;
A
#
# COMPACT_ATOMS: atom_id res chain seq x y z
N MET A 1 -15.36 3.11 9.69
CA MET A 1 -14.57 2.87 10.90
C MET A 1 -14.98 1.51 11.41
N LEU A 2 -14.01 0.62 11.62
CA LEU A 2 -14.23 -0.71 12.18
C LEU A 2 -13.91 -0.66 13.67
N ARG A 3 -14.78 -1.22 14.51
CA ARG A 3 -14.55 -1.25 15.95
C ARG A 3 -13.93 -2.60 16.33
N ALA A 4 -12.87 -2.58 17.11
CA ALA A 4 -12.21 -3.78 17.61
C ALA A 4 -11.93 -3.64 19.10
N ASP A 5 -12.12 -4.74 19.84
CA ASP A 5 -11.71 -4.83 21.24
C ASP A 5 -10.36 -5.56 21.31
N VAL A 6 -9.31 -4.81 21.64
CA VAL A 6 -7.92 -5.23 21.55
C VAL A 6 -7.48 -5.81 22.89
N ARG A 7 -7.15 -7.10 22.92
CA ARG A 7 -6.65 -7.75 24.14
C ARG A 7 -5.15 -7.50 24.37
N GLN A 8 -4.37 -7.55 23.29
CA GLN A 8 -2.93 -7.37 23.34
C GLN A 8 -2.56 -6.05 22.67
N PRO A 9 -1.94 -5.09 23.38
CA PRO A 9 -1.46 -3.88 22.73
C PRO A 9 -0.31 -4.19 21.76
N GLY A 10 -0.21 -3.42 20.69
CA GLY A 10 0.88 -3.53 19.72
C GLY A 10 0.53 -3.00 18.35
N ARG A 11 1.40 -3.28 17.37
CA ARG A 11 1.22 -2.81 15.99
C ARG A 11 0.29 -3.75 15.23
N TYR A 12 -0.86 -3.23 14.83
CA TYR A 12 -1.84 -3.97 14.05
C TYR A 12 -1.78 -3.57 12.59
N VAL A 13 -1.72 -4.57 11.73
CA VAL A 13 -1.86 -4.41 10.28
C VAL A 13 -3.21 -4.99 9.88
N VAL A 14 -4.08 -4.15 9.33
CA VAL A 14 -5.42 -4.56 8.91
C VAL A 14 -5.65 -4.10 7.49
N THR A 15 -6.21 -4.98 6.67
CA THR A 15 -6.51 -4.72 5.27
C THR A 15 -7.94 -5.12 4.96
N GLY A 16 -8.56 -4.45 4.01
CA GLY A 16 -9.88 -4.83 3.53
C GLY A 16 -10.10 -4.35 2.11
N ARG A 17 -10.81 -5.16 1.32
CA ARG A 17 -11.12 -4.83 -0.06
C ARG A 17 -12.23 -3.80 -0.12
N ILE A 18 -12.11 -2.84 -1.01
CA ILE A 18 -13.18 -1.91 -1.34
C ILE A 18 -13.70 -2.27 -2.72
N ASP A 19 -15.00 -2.49 -2.78
CA ASP A 19 -15.75 -2.62 -4.03
C ASP A 19 -16.60 -1.37 -4.27
N ASP A 20 -16.80 -1.04 -5.54
CA ASP A 20 -17.76 -0.01 -5.94
C ASP A 20 -19.21 -0.52 -5.90
N ALA A 21 -20.19 0.37 -6.07
CA ALA A 21 -21.61 0.00 -6.06
C ALA A 21 -22.04 -0.93 -7.21
N ARG A 22 -21.19 -1.12 -8.22
CA ARG A 22 -21.40 -2.08 -9.32
C ARG A 22 -20.78 -3.45 -9.01
N GLY A 23 -20.21 -3.63 -7.82
CA GLY A 23 -19.56 -4.86 -7.39
C GLY A 23 -18.15 -5.05 -7.96
N ARG A 24 -17.54 -3.99 -8.51
CA ARG A 24 -16.18 -4.06 -9.06
C ARG A 24 -15.15 -3.83 -7.96
N PRO A 25 -14.13 -4.70 -7.81
CA PRO A 25 -13.00 -4.43 -6.93
C PRO A 25 -12.35 -3.10 -7.33
N PHE A 26 -12.18 -2.22 -6.36
CA PHE A 26 -11.80 -0.84 -6.59
C PHE A 26 -10.51 -0.45 -5.90
N ALA A 27 -10.36 -0.77 -4.62
CA ALA A 27 -9.19 -0.41 -3.84
C ALA A 27 -8.90 -1.43 -2.73
N LEU A 28 -7.70 -1.36 -2.15
CA LEU A 28 -7.37 -2.01 -0.89
C LEU A 28 -7.26 -0.92 0.19
N ALA A 29 -8.10 -1.00 1.21
CA ALA A 29 -8.01 -0.14 2.37
C ALA A 29 -7.03 -0.75 3.37
N THR A 30 -6.19 0.08 3.98
CA THR A 30 -5.16 -0.38 4.91
C THR A 30 -5.16 0.42 6.21
N PHE A 31 -4.64 -0.23 7.25
CA PHE A 31 -4.36 0.33 8.56
C PHE A 31 -3.07 -0.32 9.07
N ASN A 32 -2.14 0.49 9.57
CA ASN A 32 -0.88 0.03 10.14
C ASN A 32 -0.46 0.98 11.25
N GLU A 33 -1.06 0.82 12.43
CA GLU A 33 -0.78 1.66 13.59
C GLU A 33 -0.74 0.83 14.87
N VAL A 34 -0.27 1.46 15.95
CA VAL A 34 -0.24 0.85 17.28
C VAL A 34 -1.58 1.05 17.96
N LEU A 35 -2.15 -0.04 18.47
CA LEU A 35 -3.38 -0.04 19.27
C LEU A 35 -3.06 -0.34 20.73
N GLY A 36 -3.75 0.36 21.63
CA GLY A 36 -3.75 0.06 23.07
C GLY A 36 -4.75 -1.03 23.42
N PRO A 37 -4.76 -1.54 24.67
CA PRO A 37 -5.76 -2.51 25.10
C PRO A 37 -7.16 -1.88 25.18
N GLY A 38 -8.21 -2.69 24.98
CA GLY A 38 -9.61 -2.29 25.05
C GLY A 38 -10.20 -1.82 23.71
N PRO A 39 -11.30 -1.04 23.75
CA PRO A 39 -12.02 -0.64 22.55
C PRO A 39 -11.21 0.38 21.72
N ASN A 40 -10.97 0.05 20.45
CA ASN A 40 -10.27 0.88 19.49
C ASN A 40 -11.07 1.03 18.18
N ASP A 41 -10.88 2.17 17.53
CA ASP A 41 -11.41 2.45 16.20
C ASP A 41 -10.32 2.28 15.13
N ILE A 42 -10.48 1.26 14.29
CA ILE A 42 -9.61 1.01 13.15
C ILE A 42 -10.11 1.83 11.96
N LYS A 43 -9.30 2.81 11.56
CA LYS A 43 -9.57 3.71 10.41
C LYS A 43 -8.89 3.17 9.16
N LEU A 44 -9.56 2.26 8.47
CA LEU A 44 -9.15 1.79 7.15
C LEU A 44 -9.26 2.95 6.13
N VAL A 45 -8.14 3.29 5.51
CA VAL A 45 -8.05 4.42 4.56
C VAL A 45 -7.78 3.94 3.14
N ALA A 46 -8.30 4.68 2.16
CA ALA A 46 -7.99 4.53 0.74
C ALA A 46 -7.82 5.92 0.11
N PHE A 47 -7.03 6.03 -0.95
CA PHE A 47 -6.69 7.32 -1.54
C PHE A 47 -7.85 7.94 -2.33
N GLY A 48 -8.14 9.21 -2.05
CA GLY A 48 -9.25 9.93 -2.68
C GLY A 48 -9.12 10.08 -4.20
N LYS A 49 -7.90 10.39 -4.70
CA LYS A 49 -7.65 10.53 -6.13
C LYS A 49 -7.99 9.26 -6.92
N LEU A 50 -7.79 8.08 -6.32
CA LEU A 50 -8.16 6.81 -6.94
C LEU A 50 -9.64 6.80 -7.31
N LEU A 51 -10.51 7.27 -6.40
CA LEU A 51 -11.98 7.34 -6.60
C LEU A 51 -12.38 8.21 -7.79
N HIS A 52 -11.65 9.32 -8.00
CA HIS A 52 -11.88 10.22 -9.12
C HIS A 52 -11.40 9.62 -10.44
N ASP A 53 -10.15 9.15 -10.49
CA ASP A 53 -9.54 8.61 -11.71
C ASP A 53 -10.26 7.34 -12.18
N GLY A 54 -10.62 6.47 -11.24
CA GLY A 54 -11.34 5.22 -11.50
C GLY A 54 -12.85 5.39 -11.69
N LYS A 55 -13.40 6.61 -11.57
CA LYS A 55 -14.84 6.91 -11.66
C LYS A 55 -15.68 5.94 -10.82
N ALA A 56 -15.34 5.85 -9.53
CA ALA A 56 -15.96 4.89 -8.62
C ALA A 56 -17.48 5.09 -8.52
N ALA A 57 -18.23 3.99 -8.62
CA ALA A 57 -19.65 3.99 -8.32
C ALA A 57 -19.87 3.98 -6.80
N LEU A 58 -20.62 4.93 -6.29
CA LEU A 58 -20.94 5.04 -4.86
C LEU A 58 -22.33 4.46 -4.56
N PRO A 59 -22.59 3.96 -3.34
CA PRO A 59 -21.65 3.89 -2.21
C PRO A 59 -20.64 2.75 -2.33
N LEU A 60 -19.46 2.93 -1.73
CA LEU A 60 -18.42 1.92 -1.64
C LEU A 60 -18.76 0.87 -0.59
N THR A 61 -18.30 -0.36 -0.80
CA THR A 61 -18.46 -1.47 0.14
C THR A 61 -17.10 -2.00 0.58
N LEU A 62 -16.85 -2.03 1.89
CA LEU A 62 -15.71 -2.71 2.49
C LEU A 62 -16.05 -4.20 2.66
N ARG A 63 -15.17 -5.07 2.17
CA ARG A 63 -15.31 -6.52 2.23
C ARG A 63 -14.02 -7.23 2.65
N ASP A 64 -14.19 -8.45 3.13
CA ASP A 64 -13.11 -9.41 3.39
C ASP A 64 -11.98 -8.77 4.20
N VAL A 65 -12.30 -8.28 5.40
CA VAL A 65 -11.32 -7.63 6.26
C VAL A 65 -10.49 -8.69 6.97
N ASP A 66 -9.18 -8.56 6.85
CA ASP A 66 -8.19 -9.42 7.46
C ASP A 66 -7.14 -8.58 8.19
N GLY A 67 -6.55 -9.12 9.23
CA GLY A 67 -5.56 -8.38 10.01
C GLY A 67 -4.79 -9.25 11.00
N TYR A 68 -3.71 -8.69 11.52
CA TYR A 68 -2.85 -9.36 12.47
C TYR A 68 -2.13 -8.37 13.38
N LEU A 69 -1.76 -8.83 14.58
CA LEU A 69 -0.77 -8.20 15.43
C LEU A 69 0.62 -8.61 14.94
N LEU A 70 1.45 -7.61 14.62
CA LEU A 70 2.84 -7.82 14.23
C LEU A 70 3.72 -7.97 15.48
N LYS A 71 4.47 -9.07 15.54
CA LYS A 71 5.46 -9.37 16.59
C LYS A 71 6.86 -9.22 15.98
N GLU A 72 7.55 -8.13 16.31
CA GLU A 72 8.81 -7.75 15.65
C GLU A 72 9.96 -8.75 15.83
N ASN A 73 9.90 -9.64 16.84
CA ASN A 73 10.99 -10.58 17.16
C ASN A 73 10.46 -11.96 17.61
N ALA A 74 9.40 -12.48 16.99
CA ALA A 74 8.84 -13.78 17.33
C ALA A 74 8.56 -14.61 16.07
N ASP A 75 8.52 -15.94 16.23
CA ASP A 75 8.04 -16.88 15.22
C ASP A 75 6.88 -17.70 15.80
N PRO A 76 5.64 -17.59 15.28
CA PRO A 76 5.24 -16.76 14.14
C PRO A 76 5.33 -15.25 14.44
N ASP A 77 5.70 -14.47 13.42
CA ASP A 77 5.79 -13.01 13.44
C ASP A 77 4.41 -12.32 13.49
N ARG A 78 3.33 -13.12 13.40
CA ARG A 78 1.95 -12.66 13.25
C ARG A 78 1.02 -13.44 14.14
N GLU A 79 0.18 -12.70 14.86
CA GLU A 79 -0.99 -13.25 15.53
C GLU A 79 -2.26 -12.74 14.82
N LEU A 80 -2.96 -13.67 14.15
CA LEU A 80 -4.08 -13.34 13.27
C LEU A 80 -5.30 -12.85 14.05
N MET A 81 -5.96 -11.83 13.53
CA MET A 81 -7.29 -11.42 13.95
C MET A 81 -8.34 -12.35 13.33
N PRO A 82 -9.53 -12.51 13.95
CA PRO A 82 -10.65 -13.15 13.28
C PRO A 82 -11.01 -12.41 12.00
N ARG A 83 -10.99 -13.15 10.88
CA ARG A 83 -11.34 -12.60 9.57
C ARG A 83 -12.82 -12.23 9.52
N LEU A 84 -13.13 -11.08 8.93
CA LEU A 84 -14.49 -10.64 8.65
C LEU A 84 -14.78 -10.83 7.16
N GLU A 85 -15.36 -11.98 6.83
CA GLU A 85 -15.65 -12.35 5.44
C GLU A 85 -16.91 -11.68 4.90
N GLY A 86 -16.91 -11.41 3.58
CA GLY A 86 -18.03 -10.80 2.91
C GLY A 86 -18.17 -9.32 3.25
N LYS A 87 -19.41 -8.82 3.24
CA LYS A 87 -19.71 -7.39 3.40
C LYS A 87 -19.60 -6.94 4.85
N VAL A 88 -18.65 -6.05 5.13
CA VAL A 88 -18.38 -5.54 6.49
C VAL A 88 -19.00 -4.17 6.72
N LEU A 89 -18.74 -3.20 5.83
CA LEU A 89 -19.24 -1.83 5.94
C LEU A 89 -19.62 -1.26 4.57
N THR A 90 -20.52 -0.27 4.57
CA THR A 90 -20.85 0.53 3.39
C THR A 90 -20.59 2.01 3.68
N SER A 91 -19.96 2.71 2.74
CA SER A 91 -19.70 4.13 2.87
C SER A 91 -21.01 4.92 2.90
N ARG A 92 -21.09 5.96 3.73
CA ARG A 92 -22.26 6.85 3.77
C ARG A 92 -22.31 7.82 2.58
N SER A 93 -21.16 8.12 1.96
CA SER A 93 -21.10 9.12 0.90
C SER A 93 -21.74 8.61 -0.38
N GLN A 94 -22.63 9.43 -0.93
CA GLN A 94 -23.26 9.22 -2.24
C GLN A 94 -22.58 10.06 -3.33
N THR A 95 -21.62 10.92 -2.98
CA THR A 95 -20.92 11.79 -3.93
C THR A 95 -19.41 11.85 -3.65
N LEU A 96 -18.62 12.22 -4.65
CA LEU A 96 -17.19 12.47 -4.48
C LEU A 96 -16.89 13.90 -3.97
N LYS A 97 -17.92 14.69 -3.64
CA LYS A 97 -17.75 16.06 -3.15
C LYS A 97 -16.98 16.04 -1.82
N GLY A 98 -15.87 16.79 -1.76
CA GLY A 98 -14.99 16.84 -0.57
C GLY A 98 -13.93 15.74 -0.53
N ILE A 99 -13.90 14.83 -1.51
CA ILE A 99 -12.81 13.85 -1.65
C ILE A 99 -11.67 14.51 -2.43
N SER A 100 -10.47 14.48 -1.86
CA SER A 100 -9.29 15.09 -2.48
C SER A 100 -8.95 14.47 -3.83
N THR A 101 -8.61 15.32 -4.79
CA THR A 101 -8.07 14.95 -6.11
C THR A 101 -6.53 14.96 -6.13
N ALA A 102 -5.89 15.37 -5.03
CA ALA A 102 -4.44 15.44 -4.92
C ALA A 102 -3.81 14.04 -4.90
N GLU A 103 -2.60 13.94 -5.44
CA GLU A 103 -1.80 12.73 -5.24
C GLU A 103 -1.48 12.52 -3.77
N TRP A 104 -1.45 11.26 -3.35
CA TRP A 104 -1.04 10.91 -2.01
C TRP A 104 0.46 11.19 -1.82
N THR A 105 0.80 11.90 -0.75
CA THR A 105 2.17 12.21 -0.35
C THR A 105 2.47 11.57 1.01
N SER A 106 3.59 10.86 1.11
CA SER A 106 4.14 10.34 2.36
C SER A 106 5.65 10.55 2.40
N GLU A 107 6.23 10.56 3.60
CA GLU A 107 7.69 10.60 3.78
C GLU A 107 8.38 9.48 3.00
N GLU A 108 7.83 8.26 3.11
CA GLU A 108 8.34 7.10 2.39
C GLU A 108 8.32 7.29 0.87
N ARG A 109 7.20 7.78 0.29
CA ARG A 109 7.12 8.12 -1.14
C ARG A 109 8.18 9.14 -1.51
N GLN A 110 8.34 10.18 -0.69
CA GLN A 110 9.31 11.24 -0.96
C GLN A 110 10.74 10.71 -0.95
N ARG A 111 11.09 9.85 0.00
CA ARG A 111 12.39 9.17 0.06
C ARG A 111 12.65 8.34 -1.20
N TYR A 112 11.69 7.52 -1.62
CA TYR A 112 11.83 6.72 -2.85
C TYR A 112 11.99 7.58 -4.10
N LEU A 113 11.19 8.65 -4.25
CA LEU A 113 11.31 9.55 -5.39
C LEU A 113 12.66 10.28 -5.41
N THR A 114 13.20 10.59 -4.24
CA THR A 114 14.50 11.26 -4.11
C THR A 114 15.65 10.34 -4.54
N GLU A 115 15.67 9.09 -4.05
CA GLU A 115 16.67 8.09 -4.48
C GLU A 115 16.52 7.77 -5.96
N PHE A 116 15.30 7.56 -6.45
CA PHE A 116 15.06 7.32 -7.87
C PHE A 116 15.55 8.48 -8.76
N ALA A 117 15.34 9.72 -8.33
CA ALA A 117 15.80 10.89 -9.07
C ALA A 117 17.34 10.95 -9.15
N LYS A 118 18.03 10.56 -8.08
CA LYS A 118 19.49 10.43 -8.03
C LYS A 118 19.98 9.34 -8.99
N ASP A 119 19.37 8.16 -8.97
CA ASP A 119 19.72 7.05 -9.87
C ASP A 119 19.51 7.42 -11.33
N ARG A 120 18.37 8.05 -11.64
CA ARG A 120 18.06 8.55 -12.98
C ARG A 120 19.10 9.56 -13.47
N LYS A 121 19.54 10.47 -12.59
CA LYS A 121 20.58 11.46 -12.92
C LYS A 121 21.90 10.76 -13.25
N LEU A 122 22.35 9.83 -12.40
CA LEU A 122 23.59 9.09 -12.61
C LEU A 122 23.55 8.27 -13.91
N ALA A 123 22.43 7.59 -14.18
CA ALA A 123 22.24 6.85 -15.43
C ALA A 123 22.30 7.76 -16.66
N GLY A 124 21.68 8.95 -16.59
CA GLY A 124 21.76 9.95 -17.65
C GLY A 124 23.18 10.45 -17.91
N GLU A 125 23.96 10.70 -16.85
CA GLU A 125 25.37 11.09 -16.96
C GLU A 125 26.24 9.97 -17.55
N ASN A 126 25.97 8.71 -17.19
CA ASN A 126 26.67 7.56 -17.76
C ASN A 126 26.33 7.38 -19.24
N LEU A 127 25.06 7.52 -19.61
CA LEU A 127 24.63 7.46 -21.01
C LEU A 127 25.26 8.58 -21.83
N ALA A 128 25.39 9.79 -21.29
CA ALA A 128 26.05 10.91 -21.98
C ALA A 128 27.56 10.66 -22.24
N LYS A 129 28.21 9.84 -21.40
CA LYS A 129 29.61 9.43 -21.55
C LYS A 129 29.79 8.16 -22.38
N PHE A 130 28.69 7.45 -22.63
CA PHE A 130 28.73 6.19 -23.35
C PHE A 130 29.09 6.43 -24.81
N ASP A 131 30.22 5.88 -25.23
CA ASP A 131 30.64 5.83 -26.63
C ASP A 131 30.20 4.50 -27.23
N PRO A 132 29.22 4.48 -28.15
CA PRO A 132 28.72 3.25 -28.76
C PRO A 132 29.75 2.56 -29.66
N ALA A 133 30.85 3.23 -30.01
CA ALA A 133 31.94 2.65 -30.81
C ALA A 133 33.01 1.96 -29.96
N GLN A 134 33.00 2.14 -28.63
CA GLN A 134 33.93 1.43 -27.76
C GLN A 134 33.58 -0.05 -27.67
N PRO A 135 34.57 -0.95 -27.79
CA PRO A 135 34.33 -2.38 -27.63
C PRO A 135 33.77 -2.66 -26.23
N LEU A 136 32.70 -3.46 -26.18
CA LEU A 136 32.07 -3.84 -24.92
C LEU A 136 33.10 -4.54 -24.02
N PRO A 137 33.06 -4.30 -22.69
CA PRO A 137 33.92 -5.03 -21.78
C PRO A 137 33.63 -6.54 -21.88
N ALA A 138 34.68 -7.36 -21.70
CA ALA A 138 34.56 -8.81 -21.74
C ALA A 138 33.46 -9.27 -20.77
N SER A 139 32.59 -10.17 -21.25
CA SER A 139 31.43 -10.61 -20.48
C SER A 139 31.88 -11.40 -19.26
N ALA A 140 31.30 -11.11 -18.09
CA ALA A 140 31.60 -11.83 -16.84
C ALA A 140 31.19 -13.32 -16.88
N CYS A 141 30.50 -13.75 -17.94
CA CYS A 141 30.12 -15.13 -18.21
C CYS A 141 31.13 -15.89 -19.08
N GLU A 142 32.20 -15.26 -19.58
CA GLU A 142 33.25 -15.96 -20.32
C GLU A 142 34.12 -16.77 -19.35
N THR A 143 33.93 -18.09 -19.37
CA THR A 143 34.79 -19.02 -18.62
C THR A 143 36.17 -19.02 -19.28
N PRO A 144 37.28 -18.88 -18.53
CA PRO A 144 38.60 -18.91 -19.14
C PRO A 144 38.82 -20.28 -19.79
N ALA A 145 39.17 -20.29 -21.08
CA ALA A 145 39.56 -21.49 -21.80
C ALA A 145 40.80 -22.10 -21.12
N ARG A 146 40.75 -23.42 -20.90
CA ARG A 146 41.83 -24.24 -20.32
C ARG A 146 43.12 -24.16 -21.12
#